data_AF-A0A7Y9ZBV7-F1
#
_entry.id   AF-A0A7Y9ZBV7-F1
#
_cell.length_a   1.000
_cell.length_b   1.000
_cell.length_c   1.000
_cell.angle_alpha   90.00
_cell.angle_beta   90.00
_cell.angle_gamma   90.00
#
_symmetry.space_group_name_H-M   'P 1'
#
loop_
_entity.id
_entity.type
_entity.pdbx_description
1 polymer ?
#
loop_
_entity_poly.entity_id
_entity_poly.type
_entity_poly.pdbx_seq_one_letter_code
_entity_poly.pdbx_strand_id
1 'polypeptide(L)'
;MPLDAWVGLQHPRATSETRARASDHKEETPAACHETSERGSSFGPFILQLDPKWFDDNAPDWKTTGDIGDAGRRFQTAALAWVCERFGQHRIVATSLHLDEDSPQLQVIFTPVTEDGRLSQKDFFTRPEALSAMHTELREHMAGAGYDVEFLRSSRSKERFSSQEFAAKADRVRDKEAAAQARQLELDRRNGVLTEYDLHLDDRETELRKAEYALPALRQGAVEEGRRQGRDEIEEAISDSNVLRRLLREALASADEYCSAMRQIVSTARELALTPGERNRIDDLVRKPNDEKQSHLSAIYERFPELREIGGESEVEAARNHPELSR
;
A
#
# COMPACT_ATOMS: atom_id res chain seq x y z
N MET A 1 34.40 -60.36 29.04
CA MET A 1 34.76 -59.42 30.12
C MET A 1 33.53 -58.57 30.43
N PRO A 2 33.26 -58.20 31.69
CA PRO A 2 32.11 -57.35 32.02
C PRO A 2 32.26 -55.96 31.37
N LEU A 3 31.13 -55.38 30.95
CA LEU A 3 31.04 -54.10 30.22
C LEU A 3 31.52 -52.88 31.03
N ASP A 4 31.78 -53.05 32.32
CA ASP A 4 32.05 -51.96 33.28
C ASP A 4 33.48 -51.36 33.17
N ALA A 5 34.32 -51.86 32.25
CA ALA A 5 35.72 -51.45 32.12
C ALA A 5 35.98 -50.32 31.09
N TRP A 6 34.95 -49.82 30.39
CA TRP A 6 35.11 -48.77 29.38
C TRP A 6 34.96 -47.38 29.98
N VAL A 7 35.93 -46.97 30.81
CA VAL A 7 36.11 -45.56 31.18
C VAL A 7 36.74 -44.85 29.98
N GLY A 8 36.00 -43.88 29.44
CA GLY A 8 36.35 -43.15 28.22
C GLY A 8 37.71 -42.47 28.27
N LEU A 9 38.55 -42.76 27.28
CA LEU A 9 39.66 -41.90 26.91
C LEU A 9 39.09 -40.63 26.26
N GLN A 10 38.86 -39.60 27.07
CA GLN A 10 38.75 -38.23 26.57
C GLN A 10 40.13 -37.80 26.08
N HIS A 11 40.30 -37.68 24.75
CA HIS A 11 41.50 -37.06 24.21
C HIS A 11 41.47 -35.54 24.47
N PRO A 12 42.55 -34.94 24.98
CA PRO A 12 42.65 -33.50 25.10
C PRO A 12 42.65 -32.84 23.71
N ARG A 13 42.00 -31.68 23.61
CA ARG A 13 41.87 -30.85 22.39
C ARG A 13 43.19 -30.77 21.63
N ALA A 14 43.23 -31.35 20.43
CA ALA A 14 44.32 -31.13 19.48
C ALA A 14 44.14 -29.76 18.83
N THR A 15 45.03 -28.81 19.16
CA THR A 15 45.21 -27.58 18.41
C THR A 15 45.80 -27.91 17.04
N SER A 16 45.10 -27.53 15.98
CA SER A 16 45.52 -27.70 14.60
C SER A 16 46.69 -26.76 14.27
N GLU A 17 47.91 -27.29 14.18
CA GLU A 17 48.99 -26.73 13.34
C GLU A 17 50.24 -27.61 13.36
N THR A 18 50.35 -28.57 12.42
CA THR A 18 51.67 -28.91 11.84
C THR A 18 51.49 -29.65 10.50
N ARG A 19 51.84 -28.98 9.41
CA ARG A 19 51.97 -29.56 8.07
C ARG A 19 53.36 -30.20 7.95
N ALA A 20 53.45 -31.52 8.02
CA ALA A 20 54.71 -32.23 7.80
C ALA A 20 55.01 -32.33 6.29
N ARG A 21 56.23 -31.91 5.91
CA ARG A 21 56.81 -32.03 4.56
C ARG A 21 57.14 -33.49 4.27
N ALA A 22 56.77 -33.97 3.08
CA ALA A 22 57.29 -35.21 2.52
C ALA A 22 58.76 -35.01 2.07
N SER A 23 59.64 -35.91 2.46
CA SER A 23 61.00 -36.03 1.93
C SER A 23 61.14 -37.40 1.28
N ASP A 24 61.45 -37.39 -0.01
CA ASP A 24 61.72 -38.54 -0.86
C ASP A 24 63.02 -39.25 -0.45
N HIS A 25 62.92 -40.51 -0.03
CA HIS A 25 64.03 -41.46 -0.09
C HIS A 25 63.54 -42.79 -0.68
N LYS A 26 64.09 -43.10 -1.86
CA LYS A 26 64.00 -44.39 -2.55
C LYS A 26 65.07 -45.33 -1.99
N GLU A 27 64.67 -46.51 -1.52
CA GLU A 27 65.52 -47.70 -1.48
C GLU A 27 64.73 -48.91 -2.01
N GLU A 28 65.38 -49.65 -2.91
CA GLU A 28 64.93 -50.85 -3.64
C GLU A 28 65.26 -52.11 -2.82
N THR A 29 64.36 -53.10 -2.59
CA THR A 29 64.12 -54.37 -3.34
C THR A 29 63.64 -55.46 -2.33
N PRO A 30 63.19 -56.69 -2.67
CA PRO A 30 62.42 -57.21 -3.82
C PRO A 30 61.26 -58.20 -3.44
N ALA A 31 60.58 -58.74 -4.47
CA ALA A 31 59.83 -60.01 -4.53
C ALA A 31 58.34 -60.06 -4.10
N ALA A 32 57.49 -59.81 -5.11
CA ALA A 32 56.20 -60.46 -5.41
C ALA A 32 55.48 -61.23 -4.27
N CYS A 33 54.47 -60.58 -3.70
CA CYS A 33 53.23 -61.26 -3.29
C CYS A 33 52.10 -60.65 -4.13
N HIS A 34 51.35 -61.51 -4.81
CA HIS A 34 50.28 -61.14 -5.73
C HIS A 34 49.24 -60.24 -5.06
N GLU A 35 49.21 -58.98 -5.51
CA GLU A 35 48.22 -57.99 -5.18
C GLU A 35 46.89 -58.39 -5.82
N THR A 36 45.99 -58.96 -5.01
CA THR A 36 44.62 -59.24 -5.42
C THR A 36 43.69 -58.21 -4.80
N SER A 37 43.19 -57.31 -5.66
CA SER A 37 42.06 -56.38 -5.42
C SER A 37 42.27 -55.23 -4.43
N GLU A 38 42.90 -54.13 -4.88
CA GLU A 38 43.03 -52.82 -4.20
C GLU A 38 41.71 -52.02 -4.00
N ARG A 39 40.53 -52.65 -4.06
CA ARG A 39 39.27 -52.00 -3.69
C ARG A 39 38.58 -52.73 -2.55
N GLY A 40 39.27 -52.85 -1.42
CA GLY A 40 38.62 -53.08 -0.15
C GLY A 40 37.70 -51.88 0.14
N SER A 41 36.39 -52.08 0.03
CA SER A 41 35.40 -51.06 0.43
C SER A 41 35.53 -50.85 1.94
N SER A 42 36.28 -49.82 2.36
CA SER A 42 36.30 -49.38 3.74
C SER A 42 34.91 -48.83 4.08
N PHE A 43 34.25 -49.46 5.07
CA PHE A 43 32.95 -49.00 5.53
C PHE A 43 33.14 -47.70 6.32
N GLY A 44 32.33 -46.68 6.03
CA GLY A 44 32.25 -45.47 6.86
C GLY A 44 31.70 -45.79 8.26
N PRO A 45 31.84 -44.90 9.24
CA PRO A 45 31.34 -45.15 10.58
C PRO A 45 29.80 -45.31 10.60
N PHE A 46 29.30 -46.21 11.44
CA PHE A 46 27.90 -46.23 11.83
C PHE A 46 27.61 -45.03 12.72
N ILE A 47 26.65 -44.21 12.32
CA ILE A 47 26.19 -43.06 13.12
C ILE A 47 24.89 -43.45 13.80
N LEU A 48 24.90 -43.44 15.12
CA LEU A 48 23.74 -43.72 15.98
C LEU A 48 23.41 -42.46 16.76
N GLN A 49 22.18 -41.98 16.60
CA GLN A 49 21.74 -40.71 17.18
C GLN A 49 20.27 -40.82 17.62
N LEU A 50 19.92 -40.20 18.74
CA LEU A 50 18.52 -39.90 19.07
C LEU A 50 18.07 -38.62 18.37
N ASP A 51 16.77 -38.34 18.44
CA ASP A 51 16.22 -37.06 18.02
C ASP A 51 16.87 -35.91 18.83
N PRO A 52 17.33 -34.83 18.19
CA PRO A 52 17.85 -33.64 18.88
C PRO A 52 16.95 -33.17 20.03
N LYS A 53 15.63 -33.18 19.81
CA LYS A 53 14.64 -32.75 20.80
C LYS A 53 14.65 -33.60 22.06
N TRP A 54 14.95 -34.90 21.94
CA TRP A 54 15.05 -35.76 23.12
C TRP A 54 16.15 -35.27 24.06
N PHE A 55 17.28 -34.80 23.53
CA PHE A 55 18.37 -34.24 24.35
C PHE A 55 18.01 -32.87 24.91
N ASP A 56 17.26 -32.04 24.18
CA ASP A 56 16.76 -30.77 24.71
C ASP A 56 15.85 -31.00 25.94
N ASP A 57 15.01 -32.05 25.90
CA ASP A 57 14.06 -32.36 26.97
C ASP A 57 14.72 -33.09 28.17
N ASN A 58 15.72 -33.95 27.92
CA ASN A 58 16.29 -34.86 28.94
C ASN A 58 17.70 -34.48 29.41
N ALA A 59 18.40 -33.63 28.68
CA ALA A 59 19.76 -33.21 28.99
C ALA A 59 20.05 -31.77 28.52
N PRO A 60 19.18 -30.75 28.74
CA PRO A 60 19.23 -29.44 28.07
C PRO A 60 20.58 -28.74 28.10
N ASP A 61 21.36 -28.93 29.17
CA ASP A 61 22.64 -28.25 29.37
C ASP A 61 23.84 -28.96 28.72
N TRP A 62 23.63 -30.10 28.03
CA TRP A 62 24.68 -30.97 27.50
C TRP A 62 25.72 -30.24 26.63
N LYS A 63 25.28 -29.23 25.86
CA LYS A 63 26.15 -28.40 25.01
C LYS A 63 27.17 -27.58 25.80
N THR A 64 26.83 -27.22 27.04
CA THR A 64 27.68 -26.40 27.91
C THR A 64 28.50 -27.27 28.86
N THR A 65 27.92 -28.37 29.35
CA THR A 65 28.56 -29.25 30.33
C THR A 65 29.45 -30.30 29.69
N GLY A 66 29.23 -30.63 28.42
CA GLY A 66 29.83 -31.80 27.77
C GLY A 66 29.35 -33.12 28.37
N ASP A 67 28.22 -33.11 29.10
CA ASP A 67 27.63 -34.28 29.72
C ASP A 67 26.17 -34.47 29.24
N ILE A 68 25.89 -35.64 28.65
CA ILE A 68 24.56 -36.07 28.20
C ILE A 68 23.71 -36.72 29.30
N GLY A 69 24.21 -36.70 30.54
CA GLY A 69 23.51 -37.22 31.72
C GLY A 69 23.36 -38.74 31.72
N ASP A 70 22.73 -39.28 32.77
CA ASP A 70 22.56 -40.73 32.93
C ASP A 70 21.72 -41.34 31.82
N ALA A 71 20.64 -40.65 31.41
CA ALA A 71 19.78 -41.12 30.35
C ALA A 71 20.49 -41.13 28.98
N GLY A 72 21.33 -40.13 28.68
CA GLY A 72 22.14 -40.13 27.45
C GLY A 72 23.25 -41.18 27.48
N ARG A 73 23.90 -41.39 28.62
CA ARG A 73 24.88 -42.47 28.78
C ARG A 73 24.27 -43.86 28.61
N ARG A 74 23.06 -44.08 29.16
CA ARG A 74 22.30 -45.32 28.92
C ARG A 74 21.99 -45.54 27.44
N PHE A 75 21.74 -44.47 26.70
CA PHE A 75 21.51 -44.54 25.26
C PHE A 75 22.78 -45.02 24.57
N GLN A 76 23.92 -44.39 24.89
CA GLN A 76 25.22 -44.78 24.33
C GLN A 76 25.53 -46.26 24.61
N THR A 77 25.31 -46.72 25.85
CA THR A 77 25.55 -48.11 26.25
C THR A 77 24.61 -49.07 25.50
N ALA A 78 23.32 -48.77 25.42
CA ALA A 78 22.34 -49.60 24.72
C ALA A 78 22.63 -49.68 23.21
N ALA A 79 22.91 -48.53 22.58
CA ALA A 79 23.27 -48.43 21.17
C ALA A 79 24.55 -49.25 20.85
N LEU A 80 25.58 -49.13 21.70
CA LEU A 80 26.81 -49.90 21.53
C LEU A 80 26.61 -51.40 21.79
N ALA A 81 25.79 -51.77 22.76
CA ALA A 81 25.46 -53.17 23.06
C ALA A 81 24.81 -53.84 21.85
N TRP A 82 23.82 -53.17 21.24
CA TRP A 82 23.17 -53.65 20.02
C TRP A 82 24.15 -53.84 18.86
N VAL A 83 25.06 -52.88 18.61
CA VAL A 83 26.07 -53.01 17.55
C VAL A 83 27.00 -54.21 17.81
N CYS A 84 27.46 -54.36 19.06
CA CYS A 84 28.33 -55.47 19.45
C CYS A 84 27.64 -56.82 19.29
N GLU A 85 26.36 -56.93 19.67
CA GLU A 85 25.56 -58.14 19.51
C GLU A 85 25.34 -58.47 18.03
N ARG A 86 25.01 -57.45 17.23
CA ARG A 86 24.65 -57.64 15.81
C ARG A 86 25.83 -58.01 14.92
N PHE A 87 26.99 -57.39 15.15
CA PHE A 87 28.16 -57.51 14.28
C PHE A 87 29.30 -58.31 14.92
N GLY A 88 29.25 -58.53 16.23
CA GLY A 88 30.33 -59.15 17.00
C GLY A 88 31.34 -58.11 17.48
N GLN A 89 31.58 -58.08 18.79
CA GLN A 89 32.47 -57.12 19.45
C GLN A 89 33.88 -57.07 18.85
N HIS A 90 34.43 -58.21 18.42
CA HIS A 90 35.76 -58.30 17.82
C HIS A 90 35.89 -57.57 16.48
N ARG A 91 34.77 -57.20 15.85
CA ARG A 91 34.73 -56.43 14.59
C ARG A 91 34.60 -54.92 14.81
N ILE A 92 34.47 -54.47 16.05
CA ILE A 92 34.36 -53.06 16.41
C ILE A 92 35.74 -52.54 16.78
N VAL A 93 36.24 -51.60 15.98
CA VAL A 93 37.61 -51.08 16.10
C VAL A 93 37.68 -49.89 17.04
N ALA A 94 36.70 -48.99 16.93
CA ALA A 94 36.65 -47.78 17.73
C ALA A 94 35.22 -47.26 17.84
N THR A 95 34.98 -46.46 18.88
CA THR A 95 33.75 -45.69 19.06
C THR A 95 34.12 -44.26 19.44
N SER A 96 33.35 -43.29 18.96
CA SER A 96 33.53 -41.87 19.27
C SER A 96 32.17 -41.24 19.57
N LEU A 97 32.05 -40.59 20.73
CA LEU A 97 30.87 -39.82 21.08
C LEU A 97 31.12 -38.35 20.74
N HIS A 98 30.38 -37.82 19.78
CA HIS A 98 30.51 -36.43 19.33
C HIS A 98 29.51 -35.57 20.09
N LEU A 99 30.02 -34.62 20.87
CA LEU A 99 29.24 -33.68 21.70
C LEU A 99 29.49 -32.22 21.29
N ASP A 100 30.21 -32.00 20.19
CA ASP A 100 30.57 -30.72 19.62
C ASP A 100 29.76 -30.38 18.35
N GLU A 101 28.83 -31.25 17.98
CA GLU A 101 27.90 -31.07 16.85
C GLU A 101 26.52 -30.56 17.30
N ASP A 102 25.57 -30.39 16.37
CA ASP A 102 24.22 -29.90 16.69
C ASP A 102 23.45 -30.83 17.64
N SER A 103 23.79 -32.12 17.64
CA SER A 103 23.17 -33.17 18.47
C SER A 103 24.18 -34.26 18.82
N PRO A 104 24.09 -34.87 20.02
CA PRO A 104 24.99 -35.93 20.42
C PRO A 104 24.84 -37.16 19.53
N GLN A 105 25.94 -37.61 18.93
CA GLN A 105 25.96 -38.79 18.07
C GLN A 105 27.08 -39.76 18.44
N LEU A 106 26.77 -41.05 18.44
CA LEU A 106 27.73 -42.13 18.62
C LEU A 106 28.17 -42.64 17.24
N GLN A 107 29.44 -42.44 16.92
CA GLN A 107 30.08 -43.02 15.75
C GLN A 107 30.76 -44.33 16.12
N VAL A 108 30.47 -45.41 15.37
CA VAL A 108 31.06 -46.74 15.58
C VAL A 108 31.81 -47.18 14.33
N ILE A 109 33.10 -47.46 14.47
CA ILE A 109 33.97 -47.93 13.40
C ILE A 109 33.96 -49.46 13.40
N PHE A 110 33.38 -50.03 12.35
CA PHE A 110 33.21 -51.47 12.15
C PHE A 110 34.07 -51.97 10.99
N THR A 111 34.72 -53.12 11.16
CA THR A 111 35.49 -53.79 10.10
C THR A 111 34.80 -55.10 9.69
N PRO A 112 34.36 -55.25 8.43
CA PRO A 112 33.60 -56.40 7.96
C PRO A 112 34.49 -57.62 7.68
N VAL A 113 35.13 -58.17 8.72
CA VAL A 113 35.89 -59.43 8.64
C VAL A 113 34.94 -60.61 8.76
N THR A 114 34.81 -61.42 7.72
CA THR A 114 34.01 -62.65 7.72
C THR A 114 34.67 -63.74 8.56
N GLU A 115 33.93 -64.80 8.90
CA GLU A 115 34.47 -65.93 9.68
C GLU A 115 35.64 -66.64 8.97
N ASP A 116 35.68 -66.63 7.64
CA ASP A 116 36.79 -67.14 6.83
C ASP A 116 37.95 -66.12 6.65
N GLY A 117 37.90 -64.99 7.36
CA GLY A 117 38.98 -63.99 7.43
C GLY A 117 39.01 -62.98 6.29
N ARG A 118 38.01 -62.95 5.41
CA ARG A 118 37.95 -62.00 4.28
C ARG A 118 37.34 -60.67 4.72
N LEU A 119 37.75 -59.58 4.06
CA LEU A 119 37.06 -58.29 4.19
C LEU A 119 35.91 -58.22 3.18
N SER A 120 34.68 -58.45 3.63
CA SER A 120 33.51 -58.51 2.76
C SER A 120 32.32 -57.78 3.37
N GLN A 121 32.14 -56.51 2.99
CA GLN A 121 30.94 -55.74 3.37
C GLN A 121 29.65 -56.40 2.87
N LYS A 122 29.69 -57.03 1.68
CA LYS A 122 28.51 -57.65 1.06
C LYS A 122 27.94 -58.78 1.91
N ASP A 123 28.78 -59.51 2.65
CA ASP A 123 28.31 -60.62 3.49
C ASP A 123 27.54 -60.12 4.74
N PHE A 124 27.77 -58.87 5.16
CA PHE A 124 27.02 -58.22 6.24
C PHE A 124 25.79 -57.43 5.75
N PHE A 125 25.84 -56.88 4.53
CA PHE A 125 24.76 -56.07 3.94
C PHE A 125 24.37 -56.62 2.56
N THR A 126 23.81 -57.83 2.55
CA THR A 126 23.55 -58.61 1.33
C THR A 126 22.41 -58.06 0.48
N ARG A 127 21.39 -57.44 1.09
CA ARG A 127 20.16 -56.99 0.40
C ARG A 127 19.67 -55.63 0.92
N PRO A 128 18.99 -54.81 0.08
CA PRO A 128 18.39 -53.55 0.52
C PRO A 128 17.43 -53.70 1.72
N GLU A 129 16.69 -54.81 1.77
CA GLU A 129 15.76 -55.12 2.87
C GLU A 129 16.50 -55.38 4.19
N ALA A 130 17.76 -55.82 4.15
CA ALA A 130 18.54 -56.10 5.35
C ALA A 130 18.83 -54.83 6.15
N LEU A 131 19.11 -53.70 5.49
CA LEU A 131 19.26 -52.40 6.16
C LEU A 131 17.94 -51.95 6.80
N SER A 132 16.84 -52.19 6.11
CA SER A 132 15.52 -51.88 6.60
C SER A 132 15.15 -52.72 7.84
N ALA A 133 15.47 -54.02 7.84
CA ALA A 133 15.29 -54.89 8.99
C ALA A 133 16.18 -54.47 10.16
N MET A 134 17.45 -54.17 9.88
CA MET A 134 18.41 -53.66 10.87
C MET A 134 17.92 -52.36 11.55
N HIS A 135 17.31 -51.45 10.79
CA HIS A 135 16.67 -50.26 11.35
C HIS A 135 15.46 -50.59 12.24
N THR A 136 14.73 -51.68 11.99
CA THR A 136 13.65 -52.13 12.87
C THR A 136 14.21 -52.80 14.13
N GLU A 137 15.19 -53.70 13.98
CA GLU A 137 15.89 -54.38 15.09
C GLU A 137 16.50 -53.38 16.07
N LEU A 138 17.17 -52.34 15.58
CA LEU A 138 17.71 -51.27 16.43
C LEU A 138 16.59 -50.55 17.20
N ARG A 139 15.47 -50.23 16.55
CA ARG A 139 14.33 -49.58 17.22
C ARG A 139 13.73 -50.46 18.31
N GLU A 140 13.58 -51.75 18.05
CA GLU A 140 13.08 -52.73 19.03
C GLU A 140 14.03 -52.84 20.23
N HIS A 141 15.35 -52.88 19.99
CA HIS A 141 16.35 -52.90 21.05
C HIS A 141 16.30 -51.63 21.90
N MET A 142 16.21 -50.45 21.26
CA MET A 142 16.12 -49.18 21.97
C MET A 142 14.79 -49.04 22.75
N ALA A 143 13.68 -49.53 22.21
CA ALA A 143 12.41 -49.59 22.93
C ALA A 143 12.49 -50.51 24.16
N GLY A 144 13.15 -51.67 24.03
CA GLY A 144 13.44 -52.58 25.14
C GLY A 144 14.35 -51.95 26.22
N ALA A 145 15.20 -51.00 25.82
CA ALA A 145 16.03 -50.20 26.74
C ALA A 145 15.27 -49.03 27.40
N GLY A 146 13.97 -48.86 27.11
CA GLY A 146 13.10 -47.87 27.74
C GLY A 146 12.99 -46.53 27.02
N TYR A 147 13.44 -46.43 25.77
CA TYR A 147 13.27 -45.23 24.94
C TYR A 147 11.93 -45.25 24.21
N ASP A 148 11.28 -44.10 24.10
CA ASP A 148 10.10 -43.95 23.25
C ASP A 148 10.53 -43.83 21.78
N VAL A 149 10.20 -44.84 20.98
CA VAL A 149 10.71 -44.99 19.61
C VAL A 149 9.55 -45.06 18.63
N GLU A 150 9.56 -44.15 17.65
CA GLU A 150 8.60 -44.20 16.55
C GLU A 150 8.99 -45.28 15.52
N PHE A 151 8.11 -46.27 15.37
CA PHE A 151 8.24 -47.33 14.36
C PHE A 151 7.66 -46.95 12.99
N LEU A 152 6.83 -45.90 12.94
CA LEU A 152 6.29 -45.38 11.68
C LEU A 152 7.42 -44.82 10.84
N ARG A 153 7.58 -45.39 9.65
CA ARG A 153 8.48 -44.83 8.64
C ARG A 153 7.74 -43.72 7.94
N SER A 154 8.04 -42.46 8.28
CA SER A 154 7.47 -41.35 7.55
C SER A 154 7.79 -41.49 6.05
N SER A 155 6.82 -41.18 5.18
CA SER A 155 7.02 -41.16 3.73
C SER A 155 7.93 -40.00 3.27
N ARG A 156 8.50 -39.22 4.20
CA ARG A 156 9.34 -38.06 3.88
C ARG A 156 10.56 -38.52 3.10
N SER A 157 10.72 -37.85 1.95
CA SER A 157 11.85 -37.84 1.02
C SER A 157 12.78 -39.06 1.11
N LYS A 158 12.70 -39.93 0.08
CA LYS A 158 13.69 -40.99 -0.17
C LYS A 158 15.11 -40.47 -0.47
N GLU A 159 15.32 -39.16 -0.39
CA GLU A 159 16.54 -38.46 -0.76
C GLU A 159 17.43 -38.31 0.48
N ARG A 160 18.61 -38.93 0.43
CA ARG A 160 19.67 -38.73 1.44
C ARG A 160 20.32 -37.38 1.18
N PHE A 161 20.25 -36.48 2.15
CA PHE A 161 21.02 -35.25 2.14
C PHE A 161 22.33 -35.46 2.92
N SER A 162 23.41 -34.88 2.43
CA SER A 162 24.58 -34.59 3.24
C SER A 162 24.25 -33.54 4.31
N SER A 163 25.06 -33.46 5.37
CA SER A 163 24.88 -32.45 6.43
C SER A 163 24.86 -31.01 5.87
N GLN A 164 25.68 -30.74 4.84
CA GLN A 164 25.71 -29.44 4.17
C GLN A 164 24.41 -29.14 3.41
N GLU A 165 23.85 -30.13 2.69
CA GLU A 165 22.59 -29.95 1.97
C GLU A 165 21.41 -29.78 2.92
N PHE A 166 21.41 -30.48 4.06
CA PHE A 166 20.39 -30.31 5.09
C PHE A 166 20.45 -28.92 5.71
N ALA A 167 21.64 -28.44 6.09
CA ALA A 167 21.84 -27.08 6.60
C ALA A 167 21.40 -26.03 5.59
N ALA A 168 21.83 -26.14 4.33
CA ALA A 168 21.44 -25.21 3.27
C ALA A 168 19.92 -25.22 3.00
N LYS A 169 19.25 -26.37 3.15
CA LYS A 169 17.79 -26.45 3.02
C LYS A 169 17.09 -25.79 4.20
N ALA A 170 17.58 -25.98 5.42
CA ALA A 170 17.06 -25.30 6.61
C ALA A 170 17.23 -23.77 6.50
N ASP A 171 18.39 -23.30 6.03
CA ASP A 171 18.65 -21.88 5.78
C ASP A 171 17.68 -21.31 4.74
N ARG A 172 17.49 -21.99 3.61
CA ARG A 172 16.51 -21.57 2.58
C ARG A 172 15.08 -21.47 3.11
N VAL A 173 14.69 -22.31 4.06
CA VAL A 173 13.37 -22.24 4.69
C VAL A 173 13.29 -21.02 5.59
N ARG A 174 14.29 -20.80 6.46
CA ARG A 174 14.37 -19.61 7.32
C ARG A 174 14.38 -18.31 6.53
N ASP A 175 15.14 -18.23 5.45
CA ASP A 175 15.21 -17.04 4.58
C ASP A 175 13.85 -16.75 3.93
N LYS A 176 13.12 -17.80 3.50
CA LYS A 176 11.77 -17.65 2.94
C LYS A 176 10.77 -17.19 3.99
N GLU A 177 10.84 -17.71 5.20
CA GLU A 177 9.99 -17.29 6.31
C GLU A 177 10.25 -15.83 6.69
N ALA A 178 11.52 -15.42 6.79
CA ALA A 178 11.90 -14.04 7.04
C ALA A 178 11.42 -13.10 5.93
N ALA A 179 11.59 -13.49 4.66
CA ALA A 179 11.10 -12.73 3.51
C ALA A 179 9.56 -12.62 3.49
N ALA A 180 8.85 -13.69 3.88
CA ALA A 180 7.40 -13.69 3.98
C ALA A 180 6.92 -12.74 5.09
N GLN A 181 7.57 -12.75 6.26
CA GLN A 181 7.26 -11.84 7.37
C GLN A 181 7.52 -10.38 6.99
N ALA A 182 8.65 -10.08 6.34
CA ALA A 182 8.96 -8.73 5.86
C ALA A 182 7.91 -8.23 4.86
N ARG A 183 7.47 -9.10 3.94
CA ARG A 183 6.42 -8.78 2.97
C ARG A 183 5.08 -8.53 3.66
N GLN A 184 4.74 -9.29 4.70
CA GLN A 184 3.50 -9.09 5.45
C GLN A 184 3.49 -7.72 6.13
N LEU A 185 4.59 -7.32 6.78
CA LEU A 185 4.72 -6.02 7.42
C LEU A 185 4.57 -4.87 6.41
N GLU A 186 5.12 -5.02 5.19
CA GLU A 186 4.95 -4.04 4.13
C GLU A 186 3.48 -3.91 3.69
N LEU A 187 2.77 -5.04 3.54
CA LEU A 187 1.36 -5.05 3.19
C LEU A 187 0.51 -4.38 4.28
N ASP A 188 0.79 -4.65 5.55
CA ASP A 188 0.08 -4.04 6.67
C ASP A 188 0.29 -2.52 6.70
N ARG A 189 1.51 -2.05 6.42
CA ARG A 189 1.80 -0.61 6.29
C ARG A 189 1.03 0.02 5.14
N ARG A 190 0.97 -0.64 3.98
CA ARG A 190 0.21 -0.14 2.82
C ARG A 190 -1.29 -0.09 3.11
N ASN A 191 -1.83 -1.10 3.79
CA ASN A 191 -3.22 -1.12 4.21
C ASN A 191 -3.54 0.02 5.17
N GLY A 192 -2.64 0.33 6.12
CA GLY A 192 -2.82 1.49 7.01
C GLY A 192 -2.96 2.80 6.24
N VAL A 193 -2.12 3.03 5.22
CA VAL A 193 -2.21 4.22 4.36
C VAL A 193 -3.53 4.25 3.57
N LEU A 194 -3.97 3.10 3.04
CA LEU A 194 -5.24 3.02 2.31
C LEU A 194 -6.44 3.34 3.21
N THR A 195 -6.45 2.85 4.45
CA THR A 195 -7.51 3.17 5.42
C THR A 195 -7.58 4.67 5.72
N GLU A 196 -6.43 5.34 5.85
CA GLU A 196 -6.40 6.80 6.03
C GLU A 196 -6.95 7.54 4.81
N TYR A 197 -6.61 7.08 3.59
CA TYR A 197 -7.18 7.63 2.36
C TYR A 197 -8.70 7.46 2.29
N ASP A 198 -9.22 6.28 2.65
CA ASP A 198 -10.66 6.00 2.63
C ASP A 198 -11.42 6.95 3.57
N LEU A 199 -10.89 7.19 4.78
CA LEU A 199 -11.47 8.16 5.73
C LEU A 199 -11.51 9.59 5.16
N HIS A 200 -10.43 10.03 4.51
CA HIS A 200 -10.40 11.34 3.88
C HIS A 200 -11.37 11.48 2.71
N LEU A 201 -11.59 10.39 1.95
CA LEU A 201 -12.58 10.37 0.87
C LEU A 201 -14.00 10.45 1.43
N ASP A 202 -14.31 9.76 2.52
CA ASP A 202 -15.62 9.81 3.19
C ASP A 202 -15.93 11.22 3.72
N ASP A 203 -14.96 11.88 4.35
CA ASP A 203 -15.10 13.27 4.81
C ASP A 203 -15.38 14.20 3.63
N ARG A 204 -14.63 14.05 2.55
CA ARG A 204 -14.78 14.88 1.34
C ARG A 204 -16.12 14.62 0.64
N GLU A 205 -16.58 13.37 0.60
CA GLU A 205 -17.90 13.03 0.06
C GLU A 205 -19.01 13.67 0.92
N THR A 206 -18.86 13.66 2.24
CA THR A 206 -19.81 14.28 3.17
C THR A 206 -19.89 15.79 2.96
N GLU A 207 -18.76 16.47 2.81
CA GLU A 207 -18.73 17.91 2.53
C GLU A 207 -19.33 18.25 1.16
N LEU A 208 -19.06 17.44 0.12
CA LEU A 208 -19.69 17.60 -1.19
C LEU A 208 -21.20 17.46 -1.11
N ARG A 209 -21.72 16.45 -0.39
CA ARG A 209 -23.16 16.26 -0.19
C ARG A 209 -23.80 17.46 0.51
N LYS A 210 -23.16 18.03 1.53
CA LYS A 210 -23.65 19.26 2.20
C LYS A 210 -23.69 20.45 1.24
N ALA A 211 -22.64 20.64 0.44
CA ALA A 211 -22.56 21.71 -0.54
C ALA A 211 -23.64 21.56 -1.64
N GLU A 212 -23.83 20.35 -2.15
CA GLU A 212 -24.87 20.04 -3.14
C GLU A 212 -26.28 20.30 -2.59
N TYR A 213 -26.53 19.95 -1.33
CA TYR A 213 -27.81 20.23 -0.66
C TYR A 213 -28.07 21.74 -0.50
N ALA A 214 -27.04 22.54 -0.21
CA ALA A 214 -27.16 23.99 -0.04
C ALA A 214 -27.27 24.77 -1.36
N LEU A 215 -26.78 24.20 -2.46
CA LEU A 215 -26.66 24.88 -3.76
C LEU A 215 -27.98 25.45 -4.30
N PRO A 216 -29.13 24.75 -4.25
CA PRO A 216 -30.40 25.28 -4.75
C PRO A 216 -30.85 26.53 -4.01
N ALA A 217 -30.71 26.55 -2.67
CA ALA A 217 -31.10 27.70 -1.85
C ALA A 217 -30.22 28.93 -2.14
N LEU A 218 -28.90 28.73 -2.29
CA LEU A 218 -27.98 29.79 -2.70
C LEU A 218 -28.31 30.35 -4.09
N ARG A 219 -28.65 29.48 -5.04
CA ARG A 219 -29.08 29.89 -6.39
C ARG A 219 -30.37 30.69 -6.36
N GLN A 220 -31.36 30.25 -5.59
CA GLN A 220 -32.63 30.97 -5.44
C GLN A 220 -32.41 32.35 -4.81
N GLY A 221 -31.62 32.43 -3.72
CA GLY A 221 -31.31 33.71 -3.08
C GLY A 221 -30.60 34.68 -4.02
N ALA A 222 -29.65 34.21 -4.84
CA ALA A 222 -28.99 35.06 -5.83
C ALA A 222 -29.94 35.58 -6.91
N VAL A 223 -30.89 34.75 -7.37
CA VAL A 223 -31.91 35.16 -8.34
C VAL A 223 -32.88 36.18 -7.72
N GLU A 224 -33.32 35.96 -6.49
CA GLU A 224 -34.22 36.88 -5.78
C GLU A 224 -33.56 38.22 -5.53
N GLU A 225 -32.29 38.22 -5.09
CA GLU A 225 -31.51 39.43 -4.88
C GLU A 225 -31.31 40.21 -6.19
N GLY A 226 -30.96 39.53 -7.28
CA GLY A 226 -30.86 40.17 -8.60
C GLY A 226 -32.21 40.75 -9.06
N ARG A 227 -33.33 40.06 -8.80
CA ARG A 227 -34.68 40.60 -9.09
C ARG A 227 -35.05 41.79 -8.20
N ARG A 228 -34.56 41.85 -6.96
CA ARG A 228 -34.78 42.97 -6.05
C ARG A 228 -34.02 44.19 -6.53
N GLN A 229 -32.72 44.04 -6.79
CA GLN A 229 -31.88 45.11 -7.34
C GLN A 229 -32.46 45.68 -8.63
N GLY A 230 -32.87 44.83 -9.57
CA GLY A 230 -33.50 45.29 -10.81
C GLY A 230 -34.85 46.00 -10.60
N ARG A 231 -35.61 45.68 -9.55
CA ARG A 231 -36.84 46.44 -9.21
C ARG A 231 -36.50 47.80 -8.64
N ASP A 232 -35.54 47.86 -7.71
CA ASP A 232 -35.11 49.10 -7.07
C ASP A 232 -34.57 50.09 -8.13
N GLU A 233 -33.78 49.60 -9.11
CA GLU A 233 -33.29 50.40 -10.25
C GLU A 233 -34.42 50.94 -11.14
N ILE A 234 -35.43 50.13 -11.44
CA ILE A 234 -36.59 50.56 -12.24
C ILE A 234 -37.41 51.61 -11.47
N GLU A 235 -37.62 51.42 -10.17
CA GLU A 235 -38.37 52.36 -9.33
C GLU A 235 -37.67 53.72 -9.25
N GLU A 236 -36.34 53.72 -9.10
CA GLU A 236 -35.52 54.93 -9.16
C GLU A 236 -35.65 55.63 -10.52
N ALA A 237 -35.53 54.89 -11.63
CA ALA A 237 -35.69 55.44 -12.97
C ALA A 237 -37.10 56.03 -13.21
N ILE A 238 -38.15 55.40 -12.69
CA ILE A 238 -39.53 55.93 -12.76
C ILE A 238 -39.64 57.22 -11.93
N SER A 239 -39.07 57.26 -10.73
CA SER A 239 -39.05 58.45 -9.88
C SER A 239 -38.37 59.63 -10.59
N ASP A 240 -37.19 59.41 -11.17
CA ASP A 240 -36.46 60.41 -11.94
C ASP A 240 -37.25 60.88 -13.16
N SER A 241 -37.87 59.96 -13.90
CA SER A 241 -38.76 60.29 -15.01
C SER A 241 -39.92 61.18 -14.58
N ASN A 242 -40.53 60.90 -13.42
CA ASN A 242 -41.62 61.71 -12.87
C ASN A 242 -41.18 63.12 -12.49
N VAL A 243 -39.98 63.27 -11.91
CA VAL A 243 -39.38 64.59 -11.63
C VAL A 243 -39.18 65.37 -12.92
N LEU A 244 -38.60 64.75 -13.95
CA LEU A 244 -38.40 65.38 -15.26
C LEU A 244 -39.73 65.78 -15.91
N ARG A 245 -40.75 64.91 -15.88
CA ARG A 245 -42.10 65.21 -16.39
C ARG A 245 -42.75 66.38 -15.65
N ARG A 246 -42.50 66.54 -14.36
CA ARG A 246 -42.98 67.69 -13.59
C ARG A 246 -42.28 68.98 -14.02
N LEU A 247 -40.94 68.98 -14.08
CA LEU A 247 -40.16 70.15 -14.51
C LEU A 247 -40.52 70.58 -15.93
N LEU A 248 -40.73 69.62 -16.84
CA LEU A 248 -41.17 69.91 -18.20
C LEU A 248 -42.55 70.59 -18.22
N ARG A 249 -43.51 70.11 -17.42
CA ARG A 249 -44.83 70.75 -17.29
C ARG A 249 -44.74 72.17 -16.76
N GLU A 250 -43.92 72.40 -15.74
CA GLU A 250 -43.70 73.74 -15.17
C GLU A 250 -43.07 74.70 -16.21
N ALA A 251 -42.07 74.23 -16.98
CA ALA A 251 -41.45 75.01 -18.04
C ALA A 251 -42.41 75.33 -19.20
N LEU A 252 -43.23 74.35 -19.62
CA LEU A 252 -44.25 74.56 -20.64
C LEU A 252 -45.32 75.56 -20.20
N ALA A 253 -45.78 75.48 -18.95
CA ALA A 253 -46.72 76.45 -18.38
C ALA A 253 -46.15 77.87 -18.39
N SER A 254 -44.90 78.04 -17.96
CA SER A 254 -44.22 79.34 -17.99
C SER A 254 -44.05 79.88 -19.42
N ALA A 255 -43.72 79.01 -20.39
CA ALA A 255 -43.64 79.40 -21.79
C ALA A 255 -45.00 79.83 -22.35
N ASP A 256 -46.09 79.14 -21.99
CA ASP A 256 -47.44 79.50 -22.42
C ASP A 256 -47.90 80.83 -21.82
N GLU A 257 -47.54 81.13 -20.56
CA GLU A 257 -47.74 82.44 -19.93
C GLU A 257 -47.01 83.55 -20.70
N TYR A 258 -45.73 83.34 -21.03
CA TYR A 258 -44.93 84.30 -21.81
C TYR A 258 -45.54 84.54 -23.19
N CYS A 259 -45.91 83.48 -23.92
CA CYS A 259 -46.57 83.59 -25.22
C CYS A 259 -47.93 84.31 -25.12
N SER A 260 -48.69 84.09 -24.04
CA SER A 260 -49.94 84.81 -23.77
C SER A 260 -49.71 86.31 -23.57
N ALA A 261 -48.73 86.68 -22.74
CA ALA A 261 -48.34 88.08 -22.51
C ALA A 261 -47.87 88.75 -23.81
N MET A 262 -47.04 88.07 -24.61
CA MET A 262 -46.61 88.58 -25.92
C MET A 262 -47.79 88.80 -26.88
N ARG A 263 -48.75 87.85 -26.95
CA ARG A 263 -49.97 88.02 -27.76
C ARG A 263 -50.79 89.23 -27.31
N GLN A 264 -50.92 89.45 -26.01
CA GLN A 264 -51.59 90.65 -25.48
C GLN A 264 -50.85 91.93 -25.88
N ILE A 265 -49.54 92.01 -25.68
CA ILE A 265 -48.71 93.17 -26.08
C ILE A 265 -48.91 93.48 -27.57
N VAL A 266 -48.86 92.47 -28.44
CA VAL A 266 -49.06 92.62 -29.89
C VAL A 266 -50.48 93.09 -30.21
N SER A 267 -51.50 92.57 -29.52
CA SER A 267 -52.89 93.01 -29.71
C SER A 267 -53.07 94.49 -29.33
N THR A 268 -52.55 94.90 -28.18
CA THR A 268 -52.58 96.31 -27.73
C THR A 268 -51.80 97.22 -28.68
N ALA A 269 -50.64 96.75 -29.16
CA ALA A 269 -49.85 97.51 -30.13
C ALA A 269 -50.58 97.70 -31.46
N ARG A 270 -51.36 96.71 -31.92
CA ARG A 270 -52.17 96.81 -33.16
C ARG A 270 -53.33 97.80 -33.06
N GLU A 271 -53.83 98.10 -31.85
CA GLU A 271 -54.87 99.11 -31.62
C GLU A 271 -54.32 100.55 -31.60
N LEU A 272 -53.00 100.71 -31.43
CA LEU A 272 -52.32 101.99 -31.60
C LEU A 272 -52.12 102.26 -33.10
N ALA A 273 -52.19 103.54 -33.52
CA ALA A 273 -52.02 103.96 -34.92
C ALA A 273 -50.55 103.83 -35.40
N LEU A 274 -50.04 102.61 -35.43
CA LEU A 274 -48.66 102.27 -35.76
C LEU A 274 -48.39 102.36 -37.26
N THR A 275 -47.20 102.83 -37.59
CA THR A 275 -46.67 102.88 -38.96
C THR A 275 -46.40 101.46 -39.49
N PRO A 276 -46.37 101.25 -40.82
CA PRO A 276 -46.08 99.94 -41.41
C PRO A 276 -44.75 99.32 -40.96
N GLY A 277 -43.72 100.14 -40.70
CA GLY A 277 -42.42 99.68 -40.21
C GLY A 277 -42.46 99.18 -38.76
N GLU A 278 -43.34 99.74 -37.93
CA GLU A 278 -43.53 99.29 -36.54
C GLU A 278 -44.34 97.98 -36.49
N ARG A 279 -45.32 97.78 -37.37
CA ARG A 279 -46.06 96.52 -37.47
C ARG A 279 -45.16 95.34 -37.86
N ASN A 280 -44.30 95.52 -38.86
CA ASN A 280 -43.37 94.46 -39.27
C ASN A 280 -42.39 94.07 -38.16
N ARG A 281 -41.91 95.03 -37.35
CA ARG A 281 -41.04 94.73 -36.20
C ARG A 281 -41.76 93.91 -35.13
N ILE A 282 -43.06 94.16 -34.92
CA ILE A 282 -43.88 93.41 -33.96
C ILE A 282 -44.15 91.99 -34.48
N ASP A 283 -44.48 91.83 -35.76
CA ASP A 283 -44.69 90.50 -36.34
C ASP A 283 -43.38 89.67 -36.33
N ASP A 284 -42.23 90.30 -36.56
CA ASP A 284 -40.92 89.65 -36.39
C ASP A 284 -40.63 89.24 -34.93
N LEU A 285 -41.06 90.04 -33.95
CA LEU A 285 -40.91 89.75 -32.52
C LEU A 285 -41.79 88.57 -32.06
N VAL A 286 -42.90 88.29 -32.74
CA VAL A 286 -43.77 87.12 -32.46
C VAL A 286 -43.31 85.89 -33.22
N ARG A 287 -42.87 86.07 -34.47
CA ARG A 287 -42.48 84.97 -35.34
C ARG A 287 -41.19 84.29 -34.87
N LYS A 288 -40.15 85.05 -34.50
CA LYS A 288 -38.86 84.48 -34.10
C LYS A 288 -38.94 83.50 -32.92
N PRO A 289 -39.61 83.84 -31.79
CA PRO A 289 -39.75 82.89 -30.68
C PRO A 289 -40.56 81.63 -31.05
N ASN A 290 -41.53 81.75 -31.96
CA ASN A 290 -42.34 80.61 -32.39
C ASN A 290 -41.56 79.66 -33.31
N ASP A 291 -40.75 80.21 -34.22
CA ASP A 291 -39.84 79.45 -35.08
C ASP A 291 -38.75 78.76 -34.23
N GLU A 292 -38.22 79.43 -33.20
CA GLU A 292 -37.28 78.85 -32.23
C GLU A 292 -37.91 77.73 -31.39
N LYS A 293 -39.14 77.92 -30.89
CA LYS A 293 -39.89 76.88 -30.16
C LYS A 293 -40.08 75.63 -31.02
N GLN A 294 -40.45 75.78 -32.29
CA GLN A 294 -40.63 74.65 -33.21
C GLN A 294 -39.31 73.96 -33.54
N SER A 295 -38.22 74.72 -33.71
CA SER A 295 -36.88 74.18 -33.93
C SER A 295 -36.40 73.34 -32.75
N HIS A 296 -36.58 73.84 -31.51
CA HIS A 296 -36.23 73.12 -30.29
C HIS A 296 -37.06 71.85 -30.10
N LEU A 297 -38.38 71.90 -30.34
CA LEU A 297 -39.23 70.71 -30.29
C LEU A 297 -38.79 69.67 -31.34
N SER A 298 -38.47 70.10 -32.56
CA SER A 298 -38.00 69.20 -33.61
C SER A 298 -36.67 68.53 -33.25
N ALA A 299 -35.73 69.27 -32.66
CA ALA A 299 -34.44 68.72 -32.20
C ALA A 299 -34.59 67.72 -31.05
N ILE A 300 -35.58 67.93 -30.16
CA ILE A 300 -35.90 66.97 -29.08
C ILE A 300 -36.46 65.67 -29.69
N TYR A 301 -37.39 65.77 -30.65
CA TYR A 301 -37.96 64.60 -31.32
C TYR A 301 -36.97 63.84 -32.22
N GLU A 302 -35.96 64.50 -32.78
CA GLU A 302 -34.86 63.80 -33.49
C GLU A 302 -33.97 63.00 -32.54
N ARG A 303 -33.76 63.50 -31.33
CA ARG A 303 -32.89 62.86 -30.33
C ARG A 303 -33.59 61.73 -29.56
N PHE A 304 -34.92 61.81 -29.43
CA PHE A 304 -35.78 60.85 -28.75
C PHE A 304 -37.01 60.55 -29.61
N PRO A 305 -36.86 59.77 -30.69
CA PRO A 305 -37.93 59.52 -31.65
C PRO A 305 -39.15 58.83 -31.04
N GLU A 306 -39.00 58.12 -29.92
CA GLU A 306 -40.09 57.44 -29.20
C GLU A 306 -41.09 58.43 -28.57
N LEU A 307 -40.67 59.67 -28.29
CA LEU A 307 -41.56 60.72 -27.76
C LEU A 307 -42.55 61.26 -28.81
N ARG A 308 -42.33 60.97 -30.09
CA ARG A 308 -43.16 61.42 -31.21
C ARG A 308 -44.51 60.68 -31.26
N GLU A 309 -44.56 59.44 -30.77
CA GLU A 309 -45.78 58.62 -30.68
C GLU A 309 -46.58 58.98 -29.40
N ILE A 310 -45.90 59.19 -28.27
CA ILE A 310 -46.54 59.52 -26.99
C ILE A 310 -47.17 60.92 -26.98
N GLY A 311 -46.62 61.87 -27.74
CA GLY A 311 -47.18 63.23 -27.86
C GLY A 311 -48.55 63.32 -28.56
N GLY A 312 -49.00 62.23 -29.20
CA GLY A 312 -50.29 62.14 -29.90
C GLY A 312 -51.35 61.28 -29.19
N GLU A 313 -50.96 60.41 -28.26
CA GLU A 313 -51.87 59.48 -27.59
C GLU A 313 -52.29 60.01 -26.21
N SER A 314 -53.60 60.10 -25.97
CA SER A 314 -54.12 60.44 -24.64
C SER A 314 -53.75 59.34 -23.63
N GLU A 315 -53.61 59.68 -22.34
CA GLU A 315 -53.30 58.72 -21.26
C GLU A 315 -54.24 57.48 -21.24
N VAL A 316 -55.45 57.60 -21.80
CA VAL A 316 -56.44 56.52 -21.91
C VAL A 316 -56.09 55.50 -23.00
N GLU A 317 -55.34 55.90 -24.02
CA GLU A 317 -54.99 55.08 -25.20
C GLU A 317 -53.68 54.31 -24.97
N ALA A 318 -52.71 54.96 -24.32
CA ALA A 318 -51.47 54.32 -23.87
C ALA A 318 -51.72 53.17 -22.86
N ALA A 319 -52.69 53.34 -21.95
CA ALA A 319 -53.11 52.28 -21.01
C ALA A 319 -53.81 51.09 -21.69
N ARG A 320 -54.31 51.27 -22.92
CA ARG A 320 -55.05 50.26 -23.68
C ARG A 320 -54.14 49.43 -24.60
N ASN A 321 -53.12 50.07 -25.17
CA ASN A 321 -52.18 49.43 -26.11
C ASN A 321 -51.05 48.66 -25.40
N HIS A 322 -50.73 49.03 -24.15
CA HIS A 322 -49.66 48.43 -23.36
C HIS A 322 -50.15 48.02 -21.95
N PRO A 323 -51.01 47.00 -21.84
CA PRO A 323 -51.58 46.58 -20.56
C PRO A 323 -50.52 46.09 -19.55
N GLU A 324 -49.35 45.66 -20.02
CA GLU A 324 -48.18 45.32 -19.20
C GLU A 324 -47.56 46.51 -18.43
N LEU A 325 -47.83 47.76 -18.84
CA LEU A 325 -47.37 48.97 -18.15
C LEU A 325 -48.34 49.46 -17.08
N SER A 326 -49.51 48.83 -16.92
CA SER A 326 -50.57 49.21 -15.97
C SER A 326 -50.64 48.32 -14.73
N ARG A 327 -49.49 47.88 -14.19
CA ARG A 327 -49.42 47.17 -12.91
C ARG A 327 -48.40 47.73 -11.95
#